data_AF-A0A962XF34-F1
#
_entry.id   AF-A0A962XF34-F1
#
_cell.length_a   1.000
_cell.length_b   1.000
_cell.length_c   1.000
_cell.angle_alpha   90.00
_cell.angle_beta   90.00
_cell.angle_gamma   90.00
#
_symmetry.space_group_name_H-M   'P 1'
#
loop_
_entity.id
_entity.type
_entity.pdbx_description
1 polymer ?
#
loop_
_entity_poly.entity_id
_entity_poly.type
_entity_poly.pdbx_seq_one_letter_code
_entity_poly.pdbx_strand_id
1 'polypeptide(L)'
;MIDHKRKLLFIHIARTGGSSVETALVGGDWWTIDPGSKHISASQARALYGEEIWQSYTKFSIVRNPWDRLVSMWATGWWWGATTHLKGKEPPSFQHFLMTLQPHPHEFYRSLHYHEILDEPLDAIIRFENLEAGFEQLMNSVNVNGEAVQLPHVQRRARAAYSDYYDDATRQLVAERYSRDIAAFGYEF
;
A
#
# COMPACT_ATOMS: atom_id res chain seq x y z
N MET A 1 -7.27 -2.99 8.57
CA MET A 1 -7.18 -1.91 9.58
C MET A 1 -8.54 -1.26 9.73
N ILE A 2 -8.96 -0.96 10.95
CA ILE A 2 -10.32 -0.48 11.26
C ILE A 2 -10.27 0.81 12.09
N ASP A 3 -11.10 1.79 11.72
CA ASP A 3 -11.36 2.99 12.53
C ASP A 3 -12.86 3.03 12.85
N HIS A 4 -13.22 2.62 14.07
CA HIS A 4 -14.60 2.60 14.55
C HIS A 4 -15.19 4.00 14.73
N LYS A 5 -14.38 5.01 15.06
CA LYS A 5 -14.85 6.39 15.27
C LYS A 5 -15.43 6.97 13.98
N ARG A 6 -14.83 6.59 12.84
CA ARG A 6 -15.19 7.12 11.51
C ARG A 6 -15.85 6.09 10.61
N LYS A 7 -16.05 4.86 11.12
CA LYS A 7 -16.56 3.71 10.37
C LYS A 7 -15.79 3.48 9.06
N LEU A 8 -14.46 3.41 9.17
CA LEU A 8 -13.57 3.16 8.04
C LEU A 8 -12.93 1.77 8.14
N LEU A 9 -12.79 1.12 6.98
CA LEU A 9 -11.94 -0.05 6.79
C LEU A 9 -10.85 0.30 5.77
N PHE A 10 -9.61 0.36 6.24
CA PHE A 10 -8.45 0.58 5.38
C PHE A 10 -7.79 -0.74 5.03
N ILE A 11 -7.86 -1.11 3.74
CA ILE A 11 -7.14 -2.24 3.15
C ILE A 11 -5.74 -1.75 2.80
N HIS A 12 -4.81 -1.89 3.74
CA HIS A 12 -3.48 -1.31 3.61
C HIS A 12 -2.57 -2.17 2.72
N ILE A 13 -2.38 -1.74 1.47
CA ILE A 13 -1.35 -2.28 0.59
C ILE A 13 0.02 -1.72 0.98
N ALA A 14 1.01 -2.58 1.19
CA ALA A 14 2.34 -2.11 1.55
C ALA A 14 2.93 -1.15 0.51
N ARG A 15 3.60 -0.10 1.03
CA ARG A 15 4.37 0.90 0.25
C ARG A 15 3.56 1.86 -0.61
N THR A 16 2.29 2.05 -0.27
CA THR A 16 1.39 3.04 -0.89
C THR A 16 1.06 4.24 0.00
N GLY A 17 1.87 4.50 1.04
CA GLY A 17 1.68 5.66 1.93
C GLY A 17 0.82 5.39 3.16
N GLY A 18 0.45 4.12 3.42
CA GLY A 18 -0.44 3.78 4.53
C GLY A 18 0.08 4.14 5.92
N SER A 19 1.40 4.22 6.17
CA SER A 19 1.93 4.70 7.47
C SER A 19 1.47 6.13 7.81
N SER A 20 1.31 7.01 6.81
CA SER A 20 0.77 8.35 7.02
C SER A 20 -0.72 8.30 7.37
N VAL A 21 -1.47 7.40 6.73
CA VAL A 21 -2.89 7.16 7.04
C VAL A 21 -3.08 6.57 8.43
N GLU A 22 -2.26 5.58 8.82
CA GLU A 22 -2.26 5.00 10.17
C GLU A 22 -2.04 6.08 11.22
N THR A 23 -1.01 6.91 11.03
CA THR A 23 -0.73 8.04 11.92
C THR A 23 -1.91 9.02 12.01
N ALA A 24 -2.54 9.34 10.88
CA ALA A 24 -3.65 10.29 10.84
C ALA A 24 -4.93 9.73 11.49
N LEU A 25 -5.23 8.45 11.30
CA LEU A 25 -6.48 7.85 11.79
C LEU A 25 -6.39 7.42 13.26
N VAL A 26 -5.26 6.82 13.66
CA VAL A 26 -5.09 6.17 14.97
C VAL A 26 -3.87 6.63 15.76
N GLY A 27 -3.12 7.62 15.25
CA GLY A 27 -2.03 8.26 16.00
C GLY A 27 -0.75 7.42 16.16
N GLY A 28 -0.62 6.30 15.43
CA GLY A 28 0.54 5.41 15.57
C GLY A 28 0.66 4.36 14.47
N ASP A 29 1.66 3.49 14.60
CA ASP A 29 1.89 2.36 13.70
C ASP A 29 0.91 1.22 14.01
N TRP A 30 0.21 0.76 12.98
CA TRP A 30 -0.75 -0.34 13.14
C TRP A 30 -0.10 -1.67 13.55
N TRP A 31 1.21 -1.85 13.32
CA TRP A 31 1.97 -2.99 13.89
C TRP A 31 1.95 -3.01 15.42
N THR A 32 1.81 -1.86 16.08
CA THR A 32 1.71 -1.77 17.54
C THR A 32 0.26 -1.94 18.04
N ILE A 33 -0.72 -1.65 17.20
CA ILE A 33 -2.14 -1.64 17.58
C ILE A 33 -2.77 -3.01 17.35
N ASP A 34 -2.68 -3.52 16.12
CA ASP A 34 -3.24 -4.82 15.74
C ASP A 34 -2.43 -5.44 14.59
N PRO A 35 -1.26 -6.03 14.89
CA PRO A 35 -0.36 -6.59 13.89
C PRO A 35 -1.00 -7.70 13.05
N GLY A 36 -2.01 -8.42 13.57
CA GLY A 36 -2.68 -9.51 12.87
C GLY A 36 -3.58 -9.07 11.72
N SER A 37 -4.03 -7.81 11.72
CA SER A 37 -4.86 -7.23 10.66
C SER A 37 -4.10 -6.25 9.74
N LYS A 38 -2.78 -6.16 9.91
CA LYS A 38 -1.92 -5.40 9.00
C LYS A 38 -1.69 -6.20 7.73
N HIS A 39 -1.83 -5.52 6.59
CA HIS A 39 -1.56 -6.10 5.27
C HIS A 39 -2.30 -7.41 4.95
N ILE A 40 -3.58 -7.44 5.30
CA ILE A 40 -4.52 -8.48 4.86
C ILE A 40 -5.27 -8.03 3.60
N SER A 41 -5.72 -8.99 2.80
CA SER A 41 -6.60 -8.71 1.65
C SER A 41 -7.98 -8.19 2.08
N ALA A 42 -8.75 -7.71 1.13
CA ALA A 42 -10.11 -7.22 1.36
C ALA A 42 -11.04 -8.34 1.83
N SER A 43 -10.96 -9.53 1.23
CA SER A 43 -11.72 -10.71 1.67
C SER A 43 -11.29 -11.19 3.07
N GLN A 44 -9.99 -11.13 3.40
CA GLN A 44 -9.50 -11.44 4.74
C GLN A 44 -10.01 -10.43 5.77
N ALA A 45 -10.04 -9.13 5.44
CA ALA A 45 -10.62 -8.10 6.30
C ALA A 45 -12.12 -8.32 6.52
N ARG A 46 -12.87 -8.67 5.46
CA ARG A 46 -14.29 -9.03 5.55
C ARG A 46 -14.53 -10.21 6.48
N ALA A 47 -13.73 -11.26 6.34
CA ALA A 47 -13.82 -12.44 7.21
C ALA A 47 -13.48 -12.11 8.67
N LEU A 48 -12.48 -11.24 8.90
CA LEU A 48 -12.03 -10.86 10.23
C LEU A 48 -13.05 -9.96 10.96
N TYR A 49 -13.57 -8.93 10.30
CA TYR A 49 -14.45 -7.94 10.92
C TYR A 49 -15.95 -8.30 10.82
N GLY A 50 -16.30 -9.27 9.99
CA GLY A 50 -17.67 -9.76 9.82
C GLY A 50 -18.53 -8.89 8.90
N GLU A 51 -19.64 -9.47 8.46
CA GLU A 51 -20.51 -8.88 7.44
C GLU A 51 -21.17 -7.58 7.89
N GLU A 52 -21.54 -7.46 9.16
CA GLU A 52 -22.17 -6.26 9.71
C GLU A 52 -21.26 -5.03 9.56
N ILE A 53 -19.99 -5.16 9.95
CA ILE A 53 -19.00 -4.09 9.81
C ILE A 53 -18.71 -3.85 8.33
N TRP A 54 -18.49 -4.92 7.55
CA TRP A 54 -18.20 -4.80 6.12
C TRP A 54 -19.27 -4.02 5.34
N GLN A 55 -20.54 -4.22 5.66
CA GLN A 55 -21.64 -3.53 4.99
C GLN A 55 -21.88 -2.11 5.52
N SER A 56 -21.49 -1.81 6.76
CA SER A 56 -21.78 -0.53 7.42
C SER A 56 -20.60 0.45 7.43
N TYR A 57 -19.39 0.01 7.07
CA TYR A 57 -18.17 0.82 7.09
C TYR A 57 -17.77 1.16 5.65
N THR A 58 -17.18 2.35 5.46
CA THR A 58 -16.59 2.73 4.18
C THR A 58 -15.23 2.02 4.02
N LYS A 59 -15.09 1.20 2.99
CA LYS A 59 -13.87 0.47 2.64
C LYS A 59 -13.05 1.28 1.65
N PHE A 60 -11.77 1.47 1.95
CA PHE A 60 -10.87 2.14 1.02
C PHE A 60 -9.48 1.54 1.01
N SER A 61 -8.73 1.85 -0.05
CA SER A 61 -7.31 1.53 -0.17
C SER A 61 -6.57 2.63 -0.90
N ILE A 62 -5.24 2.54 -0.85
CA ILE A 62 -4.35 3.39 -1.62
C ILE A 62 -3.53 2.51 -2.56
N VAL A 63 -3.58 2.85 -3.84
CA VAL A 63 -2.74 2.26 -4.89
C VAL A 63 -1.64 3.24 -5.28
N ARG A 64 -0.57 2.72 -5.86
CA ARG A 64 0.56 3.52 -6.36
C ARG A 64 1.00 3.01 -7.71
N ASN A 65 1.58 3.88 -8.54
CA ASN A 65 2.26 3.47 -9.76
C ASN A 65 3.18 2.26 -9.45
N PRO A 66 3.00 1.10 -10.11
CA PRO A 66 3.74 -0.12 -9.78
C PRO A 66 5.26 0.05 -9.93
N TRP A 67 5.72 0.75 -10.96
CA TRP A 67 7.15 1.00 -11.15
C TRP A 67 7.72 1.82 -9.98
N ASP A 68 6.98 2.83 -9.55
CA ASP A 68 7.37 3.68 -8.43
C ASP A 68 7.31 2.94 -7.07
N ARG A 69 6.30 2.10 -6.88
CA ARG A 69 6.14 1.26 -5.68
C ARG A 69 7.34 0.31 -5.51
N LEU A 70 7.83 -0.29 -6.59
CA LEU A 70 8.95 -1.23 -6.54
C LEU A 70 10.28 -0.54 -6.22
N VAL A 71 10.54 0.65 -6.79
CA VAL A 71 11.70 1.47 -6.39
C VAL A 71 11.61 1.82 -4.91
N SER A 72 10.42 2.21 -4.44
CA SER A 72 10.15 2.50 -3.03
C SER A 72 10.39 1.29 -2.12
N MET A 73 10.03 0.08 -2.54
CA MET A 73 10.31 -1.16 -1.79
C MET A 73 11.81 -1.44 -1.70
N TRP A 74 12.52 -1.36 -2.83
CA TRP A 74 13.96 -1.58 -2.89
C TRP A 74 14.73 -0.59 -2.00
N ALA A 75 14.43 0.70 -2.15
CA ALA A 75 15.10 1.78 -1.42
C ALA A 75 14.87 1.73 0.10
N THR A 76 13.83 1.03 0.58
CA THR A 76 13.57 0.86 2.02
C THR A 76 13.89 -0.53 2.55
N GLY A 77 14.68 -1.32 1.84
CA GLY A 77 15.21 -2.56 2.40
C GLY A 77 14.25 -3.75 2.34
N TRP A 78 13.28 -3.78 1.42
CA TRP A 78 12.38 -4.94 1.28
C TRP A 78 13.13 -6.26 0.99
N TRP A 79 14.35 -6.17 0.47
CA TRP A 79 15.27 -7.29 0.25
C TRP A 79 15.84 -7.91 1.54
N TRP A 80 15.68 -7.29 2.71
CA TRP A 80 16.14 -7.85 3.99
C TRP A 80 15.32 -9.08 4.40
N GLY A 81 14.06 -9.17 3.96
CA GLY A 81 13.15 -10.30 4.23
C GLY A 81 13.18 -11.42 3.18
N ALA A 82 13.61 -11.12 1.94
CA ALA A 82 13.69 -12.12 0.86
C ALA A 82 14.87 -13.09 1.04
N THR A 83 15.90 -12.67 1.78
CA THR A 83 17.10 -13.47 2.06
C THR A 83 17.65 -13.08 3.43
N THR A 84 17.33 -13.86 4.46
CA THR A 84 17.81 -13.69 5.84
C THR A 84 19.36 -13.66 5.95
N HIS A 85 20.07 -14.09 4.90
CA HIS A 85 21.53 -14.06 4.75
C HIS A 85 22.14 -12.70 4.35
N LEU A 86 21.33 -11.63 4.21
CA LEU A 86 21.79 -10.30 3.79
C LEU A 86 21.81 -9.23 4.90
N LYS A 87 21.52 -9.55 6.18
CA LYS A 87 21.72 -8.59 7.28
C LYS A 87 23.17 -8.10 7.29
N GLY A 88 23.38 -6.80 7.06
CA GLY A 88 24.70 -6.17 7.02
C GLY A 88 25.44 -6.22 5.67
N LYS A 89 24.77 -6.61 4.58
CA LYS A 89 25.33 -6.56 3.21
C LYS A 89 24.77 -5.37 2.44
N GLU A 90 25.51 -4.92 1.42
CA GLU A 90 25.07 -3.90 0.46
C GLU A 90 23.74 -4.31 -0.20
N PRO A 91 22.88 -3.34 -0.59
CA PRO A 91 21.64 -3.65 -1.30
C PRO A 91 21.94 -4.38 -2.61
N PRO A 92 21.12 -5.38 -3.01
CA PRO A 92 21.22 -5.98 -4.33
C PRO A 92 20.96 -4.92 -5.40
N SER A 93 21.40 -5.18 -6.64
CA SER A 93 20.99 -4.34 -7.77
C SER A 93 19.46 -4.31 -7.89
N PHE A 94 18.92 -3.20 -8.41
CA PHE A 94 17.48 -3.07 -8.57
C PHE A 94 16.89 -4.18 -9.47
N GLN A 95 17.58 -4.54 -10.55
CA GLN A 95 17.21 -5.68 -11.40
C GLN A 95 17.16 -7.00 -10.61
N HIS A 96 18.18 -7.30 -9.80
CA HIS A 96 18.18 -8.52 -8.98
C HIS A 96 17.03 -8.53 -7.97
N PHE A 97 16.74 -7.38 -7.37
CA PHE A 97 15.58 -7.21 -6.49
C PHE A 97 14.27 -7.50 -7.21
N LEU A 98 14.06 -6.99 -8.43
CA LEU A 98 12.86 -7.28 -9.22
C LEU A 98 12.74 -8.79 -9.53
N MET A 99 13.83 -9.47 -9.83
CA MET A 99 13.82 -10.91 -10.15
C MET A 99 13.54 -11.79 -8.93
N THR A 100 13.93 -11.34 -7.73
CA THR A 100 13.81 -12.11 -6.48
C THR A 100 12.70 -11.60 -5.55
N LEU A 101 11.91 -10.62 -6.00
CA LEU A 101 10.85 -10.01 -5.21
C LEU A 101 9.84 -11.05 -4.74
N GLN A 102 9.61 -11.07 -3.43
CA GLN A 102 8.58 -11.86 -2.77
C GLN A 102 7.78 -10.97 -1.80
N PRO A 103 6.53 -11.34 -1.47
CA PRO A 103 5.82 -10.76 -0.33
C PRO A 103 6.68 -10.85 0.94
N HIS A 104 6.57 -9.85 1.83
CA HIS A 104 7.25 -9.89 3.12
C HIS A 104 6.58 -10.97 4.00
N PRO A 105 7.28 -11.60 4.97
CA PRO A 105 6.69 -12.58 5.89
C PRO A 105 5.45 -12.12 6.69
N HIS A 106 5.12 -10.83 6.66
CA HIS A 106 3.93 -10.27 7.30
C HIS A 106 2.82 -9.90 6.30
N GLU A 107 2.97 -10.27 5.03
CA GLU A 107 1.96 -10.14 3.98
C GLU A 107 1.27 -11.51 3.82
N PHE A 108 -0.02 -11.59 4.10
CA PHE A 108 -0.75 -12.87 4.15
C PHE A 108 -1.41 -13.25 2.82
N TYR A 109 -0.83 -12.82 1.71
CA TYR A 109 -1.33 -13.05 0.36
C TYR A 109 -0.25 -13.63 -0.56
N ARG A 110 -0.67 -14.20 -1.70
CA ARG A 110 0.22 -15.00 -2.58
C ARG A 110 1.20 -14.16 -3.38
N SER A 111 0.81 -12.96 -3.79
CA SER A 111 1.67 -12.03 -4.53
C SER A 111 1.37 -10.58 -4.18
N LEU A 112 2.26 -9.68 -4.57
CA LEU A 112 2.13 -8.24 -4.33
C LEU A 112 1.17 -7.53 -5.31
N HIS A 113 0.44 -8.28 -6.13
CA HIS A 113 -0.49 -7.72 -7.12
C HIS A 113 -1.75 -7.16 -6.46
N TYR A 114 -2.19 -5.97 -6.89
CA TYR A 114 -3.34 -5.30 -6.30
C TYR A 114 -4.62 -6.09 -6.46
N HIS A 115 -4.84 -6.75 -7.61
CA HIS A 115 -6.03 -7.57 -7.82
C HIS A 115 -6.15 -8.80 -6.89
N GLU A 116 -5.08 -9.23 -6.23
CA GLU A 116 -5.15 -10.29 -5.21
C GLU A 116 -5.38 -9.74 -3.80
N ILE A 117 -5.05 -8.47 -3.56
CA ILE A 117 -5.20 -7.81 -2.26
C ILE A 117 -6.56 -7.10 -2.18
N LEU A 118 -6.99 -6.50 -3.29
CA LEU A 118 -8.28 -5.81 -3.46
C LEU A 118 -9.28 -6.75 -4.14
N ASP A 119 -9.44 -7.93 -3.55
CA ASP A 119 -10.24 -9.05 -4.06
C ASP A 119 -11.73 -8.95 -3.72
N GLU A 120 -12.15 -7.81 -3.17
CA GLU A 120 -13.54 -7.44 -2.91
C GLU A 120 -13.80 -6.00 -3.37
N PRO A 121 -15.06 -5.59 -3.62
CA PRO A 121 -15.39 -4.20 -3.94
C PRO A 121 -15.09 -3.25 -2.78
N LEU A 122 -14.39 -2.16 -3.09
CA LEU A 122 -14.11 -1.06 -2.16
C LEU A 122 -14.94 0.17 -2.57
N ASP A 123 -15.25 1.03 -1.59
CA ASP A 123 -16.02 2.26 -1.82
C ASP A 123 -15.13 3.41 -2.35
N ALA A 124 -13.83 3.38 -2.04
CA ALA A 124 -12.87 4.36 -2.53
C ALA A 124 -11.47 3.77 -2.79
N ILE A 125 -10.85 4.19 -3.88
CA ILE A 125 -9.45 3.91 -4.19
C ILE A 125 -8.72 5.24 -4.40
N ILE A 126 -7.71 5.49 -3.57
CA ILE A 126 -6.89 6.71 -3.65
C ILE A 126 -5.58 6.38 -4.38
N ARG A 127 -5.14 7.27 -5.28
CA ARG A 127 -3.80 7.18 -5.88
C ARG A 127 -2.78 7.86 -4.98
N PHE A 128 -1.66 7.20 -4.70
CA PHE A 128 -0.57 7.73 -3.88
C PHE A 128 -0.02 9.05 -4.42
N GLU A 129 -0.03 9.21 -5.75
CA GLU A 129 0.39 10.40 -6.47
C GLU A 129 -0.46 11.62 -6.09
N ASN A 130 -1.73 11.40 -5.69
CA ASN A 130 -2.68 12.40 -5.23
C ASN A 130 -3.19 12.11 -3.82
N LEU A 131 -2.32 11.56 -2.96
CA LEU A 131 -2.70 11.03 -1.64
C LEU A 131 -3.37 12.09 -0.75
N GLU A 132 -2.83 13.30 -0.69
CA GLU A 132 -3.34 14.37 0.18
C GLU A 132 -4.77 14.77 -0.18
N ALA A 133 -5.01 15.16 -1.43
CA ALA A 133 -6.34 15.54 -1.90
C ALA A 133 -7.33 14.37 -1.88
N GLY A 134 -6.89 13.16 -2.25
CA GLY A 134 -7.76 11.98 -2.21
C GLY A 134 -8.15 11.57 -0.78
N PHE A 135 -7.23 11.69 0.17
CA PHE A 135 -7.51 11.45 1.58
C PHE A 135 -8.42 12.54 2.15
N GLU A 136 -8.17 13.82 1.84
CA GLU A 136 -9.05 14.92 2.23
C GLU A 136 -10.48 14.71 1.71
N GLN A 137 -10.64 14.33 0.44
CA GLN A 137 -11.95 14.03 -0.14
C GLN A 137 -12.66 12.88 0.58
N LEU A 138 -11.94 11.79 0.90
CA LEU A 138 -12.49 10.67 1.67
C LEU A 138 -12.92 11.12 3.07
N MET A 139 -12.07 11.89 3.76
CA MET A 139 -12.39 12.38 5.09
C MET A 139 -13.62 13.28 5.07
N ASN A 140 -13.76 14.16 4.07
CA ASN A 140 -14.93 15.01 3.92
C ASN A 140 -16.23 14.22 3.67
N SER A 141 -16.17 13.01 3.10
CA SER A 141 -17.37 12.19 2.88
C SER A 141 -17.81 11.38 4.11
N VAL A 142 -16.89 11.08 5.04
CA VAL A 142 -17.18 10.25 6.24
C VAL A 142 -17.23 11.05 7.55
N ASN A 143 -16.84 12.32 7.53
CA ASN A 143 -16.73 13.12 8.74
C ASN A 143 -18.09 13.67 9.20
N VAL A 144 -18.80 12.86 9.99
CA VAL A 144 -20.12 13.21 10.55
C VAL A 144 -20.04 14.33 11.60
N ASN A 145 -18.86 14.59 12.18
CA ASN A 145 -18.70 15.48 13.35
C ASN A 145 -17.82 16.72 13.10
N GLY A 146 -17.34 16.95 11.88
CA GLY A 146 -16.54 18.13 11.54
C GLY A 146 -15.09 18.14 12.07
N GLU A 147 -14.56 17.01 12.54
CA GLU A 147 -13.17 16.91 12.98
C GLU A 147 -12.24 16.81 11.77
N ALA A 148 -11.41 17.84 11.54
CA ALA A 148 -10.44 17.80 10.45
C ALA A 148 -9.36 16.75 10.74
N VAL A 149 -9.24 15.74 9.87
CA VAL A 149 -8.14 14.77 9.89
C VAL A 149 -7.26 15.04 8.69
N GLN A 150 -6.02 15.44 8.95
CA GLN A 150 -5.02 15.69 7.92
C GLN A 150 -3.92 14.65 8.01
N LEU A 151 -3.32 14.34 6.86
CA LEU A 151 -2.13 13.52 6.85
C LEU A 151 -0.97 14.28 7.51
N PRO A 152 -0.09 13.58 8.24
CA PRO A 152 1.12 14.22 8.74
C PRO A 152 1.98 14.70 7.56
N HIS A 153 2.50 15.92 7.65
CA HIS A 153 3.52 16.41 6.72
C HIS A 153 4.84 15.69 6.98
N VAL A 154 5.01 14.54 6.35
CA VAL A 154 6.26 13.79 6.37
C VAL A 154 7.10 14.24 5.18
N GLN A 155 8.30 14.74 5.45
CA GLN A 155 9.26 15.04 4.39
C GLN A 155 9.52 13.76 3.57
N ARG A 156 9.23 13.82 2.27
CA ARG A 156 9.59 12.75 1.35
C ARG A 156 11.11 12.65 1.35
N ARG A 157 11.65 11.45 1.61
CA ARG A 157 13.08 11.20 1.41
C ARG A 157 13.42 11.49 -0.04
N ALA A 158 14.41 12.35 -0.26
CA ALA A 158 14.90 12.66 -1.60
C ALA A 158 15.44 11.37 -2.24
N ARG A 159 14.96 11.09 -3.44
CA ARG A 159 15.47 10.03 -4.32
C ARG A 159 15.33 10.51 -5.77
N ALA A 160 16.08 9.87 -6.66
CA ALA A 160 15.93 10.09 -8.10
C ALA A 160 14.50 9.78 -8.57
N ALA A 161 14.13 10.22 -9.76
CA ALA A 161 12.85 9.85 -10.34
C ALA A 161 12.81 8.32 -10.48
N TYR A 162 11.64 7.70 -10.28
CA TYR A 162 11.57 6.23 -10.34
C TYR A 162 12.03 5.70 -11.70
N SER A 163 11.80 6.46 -12.77
CA SER A 163 12.22 6.14 -14.13
C SER A 163 13.73 5.97 -14.25
N ASP A 164 14.52 6.69 -13.45
CA ASP A 164 15.99 6.65 -13.49
C ASP A 164 16.56 5.32 -13.00
N TYR A 165 15.74 4.48 -12.35
CA TYR A 165 16.13 3.15 -11.87
C TYR A 165 15.89 2.04 -12.90
N TYR A 166 15.18 2.33 -13.99
CA TYR A 166 14.78 1.32 -14.97
C TYR A 166 15.59 1.44 -16.27
N ASP A 167 15.99 0.28 -16.79
CA ASP A 167 16.26 0.09 -18.21
C ASP A 167 15.02 -0.47 -18.93
N ASP A 168 15.09 -0.63 -20.25
CA ASP A 168 13.98 -1.15 -21.03
C ASP A 168 13.53 -2.55 -20.58
N ALA A 169 14.47 -3.41 -20.19
CA ALA A 169 14.19 -4.78 -19.79
C ALA A 169 13.45 -4.85 -18.45
N THR A 170 13.90 -4.09 -17.45
CA THR A 170 13.27 -4.00 -16.14
C THR A 170 11.94 -3.26 -16.19
N ARG A 171 11.81 -2.24 -17.05
CA ARG A 171 10.52 -1.57 -17.30
C ARG A 171 9.50 -2.56 -17.84
N GLN A 172 9.87 -3.33 -18.86
CA GLN A 172 9.02 -4.33 -19.49
C GLN A 172 8.65 -5.46 -18.53
N LEU A 173 9.62 -5.94 -17.73
CA LEU A 173 9.37 -6.95 -16.70
C LEU A 173 8.26 -6.54 -15.73
N VAL A 174 8.27 -5.28 -15.27
CA VAL A 174 7.22 -4.76 -14.39
C VAL A 174 5.91 -4.56 -15.13
N ALA A 175 5.95 -4.08 -16.38
CA ALA A 175 4.76 -3.92 -17.22
C ALA A 175 4.01 -5.24 -17.42
N GLU A 176 4.73 -6.33 -17.66
CA GLU A 176 4.15 -7.67 -17.82
C GLU A 176 3.61 -8.21 -16.50
N ARG A 177 4.44 -8.16 -15.45
CA ARG A 177 4.10 -8.72 -14.13
C ARG A 177 2.88 -8.04 -13.50
N TYR A 178 2.79 -6.72 -13.61
CA TYR A 178 1.70 -5.92 -13.03
C TYR A 178 0.66 -5.49 -14.08
N SER A 179 0.63 -6.11 -15.26
CA SER A 179 -0.22 -5.72 -16.40
C SER A 179 -1.70 -5.52 -16.02
N ARG A 180 -2.26 -6.42 -15.20
CA ARG A 180 -3.65 -6.32 -14.71
C ARG A 180 -3.86 -5.08 -13.85
N ASP A 181 -2.95 -4.83 -12.92
CA ASP A 181 -3.04 -3.70 -12.00
C ASP A 181 -2.82 -2.38 -12.75
N ILE A 182 -1.88 -2.36 -13.70
CA ILE A 182 -1.60 -1.23 -14.59
C ILE A 182 -2.86 -0.89 -15.40
N ALA A 183 -3.48 -1.90 -16.03
CA ALA A 183 -4.70 -1.70 -16.80
C ALA A 183 -5.89 -1.25 -15.92
N ALA A 184 -6.07 -1.88 -14.74
CA ALA A 184 -7.16 -1.56 -13.83
C ALA A 184 -7.12 -0.12 -13.31
N PHE A 185 -5.91 0.41 -13.09
CA PHE A 185 -5.71 1.75 -12.53
C PHE A 185 -5.17 2.76 -13.53
N GLY A 186 -5.05 2.42 -14.82
CA GLY A 186 -4.60 3.32 -15.88
C GLY A 186 -3.22 3.93 -15.62
N TYR A 187 -2.27 3.10 -15.16
CA TYR A 187 -0.89 3.54 -14.98
C TYR A 187 -0.10 3.48 -16.28
N GLU A 188 0.83 4.41 -16.41
CA GLU A 188 1.80 4.47 -17.50
C GLU A 188 3.19 4.72 -16.90
N PHE A 189 4.23 4.35 -17.65
CA PHE A 189 5.61 4.58 -17.28
C PHE A 189 6.08 5.95 -17.75
#